data_AF-A0A0C2T1A8-F1
#
_entry.id   AF-A0A0C2T1A8-F1
#
_cell.length_a   1.000
_cell.length_b   1.000
_cell.length_c   1.000
_cell.angle_alpha   90.00
_cell.angle_beta   90.00
_cell.angle_gamma   90.00
#
_symmetry.space_group_name_H-M   'P 1'
#
loop_
_entity.id
_entity.type
_entity.pdbx_description
1 polymer ?
#
loop_
_entity_poly.entity_id
_entity_poly.type
_entity_poly.pdbx_seq_one_letter_code
_entity_poly.pdbx_strand_id
1 'polypeptide(L)'
;MNYNYVICHVAHDYTFEGTQGVNWDHHKTSIAPKDSPSIIFDIVVGGAGTFTRQGDGGYINWAYQGYVASTKDVGGATIVTFNAPP
;
A
#
# COMPACT_ATOMS: atom_id res chain seq x y z
N MET A 1 13.93 -12.20 -5.52
CA MET A 1 12.49 -11.95 -5.56
C MET A 1 12.28 -10.46 -5.38
N ASN A 2 11.80 -9.79 -6.43
CA ASN A 2 11.36 -8.40 -6.34
C ASN A 2 9.89 -8.41 -5.91
N TYR A 3 9.50 -7.50 -5.03
CA TYR A 3 8.11 -7.37 -4.57
C TYR A 3 7.64 -5.95 -4.78
N ASN A 4 6.33 -5.79 -4.91
CA ASN A 4 5.65 -4.51 -4.79
C ASN A 4 5.41 -4.25 -3.30
N TYR A 5 5.64 -3.02 -2.84
CA TYR A 5 5.45 -2.61 -1.45
C TYR A 5 4.53 -1.39 -1.42
N VAL A 6 3.56 -1.40 -0.52
CA VAL A 6 2.75 -0.23 -0.17
C VAL A 6 2.78 -0.06 1.34
N ILE A 7 3.00 1.16 1.82
CA ILE A 7 2.84 1.55 3.21
C ILE A 7 1.75 2.61 3.30
N CYS A 8 0.79 2.47 4.21
CA CYS A 8 -0.36 3.38 4.30
C CYS A 8 -0.89 3.47 5.73
N HIS A 9 -1.19 4.68 6.19
CA HIS A 9 -1.83 4.94 7.50
C HIS A 9 -3.34 5.24 7.38
N VAL A 10 -3.77 5.83 6.26
CA VAL A 10 -5.18 6.24 6.06
C VAL A 10 -6.04 5.07 5.61
N ALA A 11 -7.37 5.24 5.58
CA ALA A 11 -8.29 4.23 5.06
C ALA A 11 -7.87 3.75 3.65
N HIS A 12 -7.83 2.44 3.47
CA HIS A 12 -7.37 1.82 2.24
C HIS A 12 -7.92 0.40 2.10
N ASP A 13 -7.91 -0.10 0.87
CA ASP A 13 -8.24 -1.47 0.49
C ASP A 13 -7.13 -2.03 -0.40
N TYR A 14 -6.99 -3.35 -0.44
CA TYR A 14 -6.01 -4.00 -1.31
C TYR A 14 -6.47 -5.38 -1.76
N THR A 15 -5.97 -5.82 -2.91
CA THR A 15 -6.18 -7.17 -3.45
C THR A 15 -4.92 -7.55 -4.20
N PHE A 16 -4.26 -8.61 -3.77
CA PHE A 16 -3.06 -9.16 -4.42
C PHE A 16 -3.32 -10.60 -4.84
N GLU A 17 -2.74 -11.00 -5.96
CA GLU A 17 -2.94 -12.34 -6.52
C GLU A 17 -2.26 -13.43 -5.70
N GLY A 18 -2.86 -14.61 -5.67
CA GLY A 18 -2.33 -15.80 -4.98
C GLY A 18 -2.68 -15.86 -3.50
N THR A 19 -1.87 -16.61 -2.76
CA THR A 19 -2.13 -16.97 -1.36
C THR A 19 -1.34 -16.06 -0.40
N GLN A 20 -2.02 -15.53 0.63
CA GLN A 20 -1.35 -14.76 1.69
C GLN A 20 -0.32 -15.62 2.43
N GLY A 21 0.83 -15.04 2.77
CA GLY A 21 1.97 -15.74 3.36
C GLY A 21 2.83 -16.51 2.35
N VAL A 22 2.45 -16.51 1.06
CA VAL A 22 3.20 -17.13 -0.03
C VAL A 22 3.50 -16.12 -1.14
N ASN A 23 2.46 -15.51 -1.72
CA ASN A 23 2.58 -14.59 -2.85
C ASN A 23 2.53 -13.12 -2.43
N TRP A 24 1.86 -12.87 -1.31
CA TRP A 24 1.73 -11.55 -0.72
C TRP A 24 1.57 -11.67 0.79
N ASP A 25 1.84 -10.60 1.51
CA ASP A 25 1.60 -10.52 2.95
C ASP A 25 1.28 -9.10 3.40
N HIS A 26 0.75 -9.00 4.62
CA HIS A 26 0.32 -7.75 5.24
C HIS A 26 0.83 -7.67 6.69
N HIS A 27 1.43 -6.54 7.04
CA HIS A 27 2.00 -6.28 8.35
C HIS A 27 1.54 -4.92 8.87
N LYS A 28 1.50 -4.78 10.20
CA LYS A 28 1.29 -3.49 10.86
C LYS A 28 2.54 -3.08 11.62
N THR A 29 2.91 -1.81 11.53
CA THR A 29 3.96 -1.21 12.34
C THR A 29 3.49 0.11 12.93
N SER A 30 4.05 0.51 14.07
CA SER A 30 3.77 1.79 14.70
C SER A 30 5.04 2.62 14.82
N ILE A 31 4.96 3.88 14.39
CA ILE A 31 6.01 4.87 14.64
C ILE A 31 5.53 5.75 15.79
N ALA A 32 6.33 5.88 16.84
CA ALA A 32 6.03 6.70 18.00
C ALA A 32 6.98 7.92 18.01
N PRO A 33 6.55 9.08 17.46
CA PRO A 33 7.33 10.30 17.56
C PRO A 33 7.41 10.76 19.02
N LYS A 34 8.52 11.39 19.41
CA LYS A 34 8.79 11.80 20.79
C LYS A 34 7.66 12.61 21.44
N ASP A 35 6.98 13.46 20.67
CA ASP A 35 6.01 14.43 21.16
C ASP A 35 4.63 14.32 20.45
N SER A 36 4.27 13.14 19.96
CA SER A 36 3.00 12.89 19.25
C SER A 36 2.46 11.48 19.52
N PRO A 37 1.14 11.24 19.44
CA PRO A 37 0.59 9.89 19.42
C PRO A 37 1.25 9.01 18.35
N SER A 38 1.31 7.71 18.63
CA SER A 38 1.82 6.72 17.67
C SER A 38 0.98 6.69 16.40
N ILE A 39 1.65 6.68 15.26
CA ILE A 39 1.05 6.53 13.93
C ILE A 39 1.21 5.07 13.53
N ILE A 40 0.10 4.42 13.19
CA ILE A 40 0.08 3.02 12.75
C ILE A 40 0.08 2.99 11.22
N PHE A 41 1.01 2.25 10.64
CA PHE A 41 1.07 2.01 9.21
C PHE A 41 0.78 0.54 8.92
N ASP A 42 -0.08 0.30 7.94
CA ASP A 42 -0.24 -0.97 7.27
C ASP A 42 0.77 -1.06 6.13
N ILE A 43 1.45 -2.20 6.03
CA ILE A 43 2.43 -2.51 4.99
C ILE A 43 1.90 -3.72 4.23
N VAL A 44 1.71 -3.58 2.93
CA VAL A 44 1.35 -4.69 2.04
C VAL A 44 2.51 -4.95 1.09
N VAL A 45 2.92 -6.21 0.99
CA VAL A 45 3.97 -6.68 0.10
C VAL A 45 3.41 -7.78 -0.79
N GLY A 46 3.69 -7.76 -2.09
CA GLY A 46 3.21 -8.83 -2.97
C GLY A 46 3.62 -8.73 -4.43
N GLY A 47 3.08 -9.65 -5.23
CA GLY A 47 3.18 -9.67 -6.69
C GLY A 47 2.17 -8.73 -7.36
N ALA A 48 1.52 -9.19 -8.43
CA ALA A 48 0.46 -8.44 -9.10
C ALA A 48 -0.73 -8.17 -8.16
N GLY A 49 -1.36 -7.00 -8.33
CA GLY A 49 -2.49 -6.62 -7.50
C GLY A 49 -2.89 -5.16 -7.61
N THR A 50 -3.86 -4.76 -6.81
CA THR A 50 -4.35 -3.39 -6.70
C THR A 50 -4.33 -2.93 -5.25
N PHE A 51 -3.97 -1.67 -5.05
CA PHE A 51 -4.08 -0.97 -3.78
C PHE A 51 -4.90 0.30 -3.98
N THR A 52 -5.90 0.53 -3.14
CA THR A 52 -6.77 1.69 -3.19
C THR A 52 -6.63 2.46 -1.88
N ARG A 53 -6.10 3.68 -1.96
CA ARG A 53 -6.10 4.62 -0.83
C ARG A 53 -7.31 5.54 -0.92
N GLN A 54 -8.07 5.67 0.16
CA GLN A 54 -9.18 6.61 0.28
C GLN A 54 -8.71 7.97 0.83
N GLY A 55 -9.30 9.08 0.37
CA GLY A 55 -9.04 10.46 0.81
C GLY A 55 -8.54 11.42 -0.29
N ASP A 56 -8.41 12.69 0.03
CA ASP A 56 -8.20 13.86 -0.85
C ASP A 56 -6.86 13.97 -1.64
N GLY A 57 -6.05 12.92 -1.72
CA GLY A 57 -4.89 12.88 -2.63
C GLY A 57 -3.58 13.43 -2.05
N GLY A 58 -3.50 13.67 -0.75
CA GLY A 58 -2.26 14.08 -0.08
C GLY A 58 -1.19 12.98 0.00
N TYR A 59 0.09 13.38 0.01
CA TYR A 59 1.26 12.49 0.12
C TYR A 59 1.63 12.11 1.57
N ILE A 60 0.94 12.66 2.57
CA ILE A 60 1.48 12.73 3.95
C ILE A 60 1.42 11.39 4.69
N ASN A 61 0.63 10.41 4.24
CA ASN A 61 0.31 9.22 5.05
C ASN A 61 0.51 7.88 4.33
N TRP A 62 1.16 7.86 3.16
CA TRP A 62 1.38 6.63 2.41
C TRP A 62 2.51 6.76 1.37
N ALA A 63 3.06 5.63 0.96
CA ALA A 63 4.01 5.53 -0.15
C ALA A 63 3.93 4.13 -0.78
N TYR A 64 4.37 4.00 -2.03
CA TYR A 64 4.48 2.71 -2.70
C TYR A 64 5.69 2.66 -3.62
N GLN A 65 6.21 1.45 -3.83
CA GLN A 65 7.27 1.17 -4.79
C GLN A 65 7.04 -0.22 -5.37
N GLY A 66 7.34 -0.39 -6.66
CA GLY A 66 7.15 -1.68 -7.33
C GLY A 66 7.04 -1.53 -8.84
N TYR A 67 6.60 -2.59 -9.49
CA TYR A 67 6.32 -2.63 -10.91
C TYR A 67 4.90 -2.10 -11.19
N VAL A 68 4.78 -0.78 -11.14
CA VAL A 68 3.51 -0.05 -11.30
C VAL A 68 3.02 -0.12 -12.75
N ALA A 69 1.83 -0.68 -12.93
CA ALA A 69 1.15 -0.73 -14.22
C ALA A 69 0.37 0.55 -14.51
N SER A 70 -0.36 1.08 -13.51
CA SER A 70 -1.07 2.35 -13.62
C SER A 70 -1.40 2.95 -12.26
N THR A 71 -1.63 4.26 -12.26
CA THR A 71 -2.15 5.01 -11.11
C THR A 71 -3.35 5.85 -11.58
N LYS A 72 -4.45 5.84 -10.84
CA LYS A 72 -5.68 6.56 -11.18
C LYS A 72 -6.26 7.23 -9.94
N ASP A 73 -6.64 8.50 -10.07
CA ASP A 73 -7.41 9.22 -9.05
C ASP A 73 -8.89 9.27 -9.44
N VAL A 74 -9.77 8.75 -8.58
CA VAL A 74 -11.22 8.68 -8.84
C VAL A 74 -11.97 8.96 -7.55
N GLY A 75 -12.85 9.96 -7.56
CA GLY A 75 -13.80 10.19 -6.46
C GLY A 75 -13.15 10.40 -5.08
N GLY A 76 -11.94 10.96 -5.03
CA GLY A 76 -11.19 11.09 -3.77
C GLY A 76 -10.54 9.78 -3.31
N ALA A 77 -10.21 8.89 -4.24
CA ALA A 77 -9.37 7.73 -4.00
C ALA A 77 -8.22 7.69 -5.01
N THR A 78 -7.07 7.16 -4.60
CA THR A 78 -5.95 6.84 -5.49
C THR A 78 -5.83 5.33 -5.59
N ILE A 79 -5.96 4.78 -6.80
CA ILE A 79 -5.83 3.36 -7.11
C ILE A 79 -4.49 3.15 -7.80
N VAL A 80 -3.65 2.27 -7.23
CA VAL A 80 -2.40 1.81 -7.83
C VAL A 80 -2.57 0.36 -8.26
N THR A 81 -2.28 0.07 -9.52
CA THR A 81 -2.25 -1.30 -10.05
C THR A 81 -0.80 -1.70 -10.27
N PHE A 82 -0.44 -2.87 -9.78
CA PHE A 82 0.89 -3.46 -9.91
C PHE A 82 0.87 -4.70 -10.81
N ASN A 83 1.89 -4.83 -11.63
CA ASN A 83 2.23 -6.07 -12.32
C ASN A 83 3.07 -6.96 -11.41
N ALA A 84 3.16 -8.25 -11.73
CA ALA A 84 4.12 -9.15 -11.10
C ALA A 84 5.56 -8.67 -11.43
N PRO A 85 6.42 -8.45 -10.43
CA PRO A 85 7.80 -8.05 -10.67
C PRO A 85 8.57 -9.16 -11.42
N PRO A 86 9.53 -8.80 -12.30
CA PRO A 86 10.40 -9.77 -12.98
C PRO A 86 11.35 -10.49 -12.03
#